data_AF-A0A6J4LA26-F1
#
_entry.id   AF-A0A6J4LA26-F1
#
_cell.length_a   1.000
_cell.length_b   1.000
_cell.length_c   1.000
_cell.angle_alpha   90.00
_cell.angle_beta   90.00
_cell.angle_gamma   90.00
#
_symmetry.space_group_name_H-M   'P 1'
#
loop_
_entity.id
_entity.type
_entity.pdbx_description
1 polymer ?
#
loop_
_entity_poly.entity_id
_entity_poly.type
_entity_poly.pdbx_seq_one_letter_code
_entity_poly.pdbx_strand_id
1 'polypeptide(L)' 'MAVVLAGGTGTRVGLSIPKQLIKIAGKPIIEHTIAAMQQSPLVDEILVLMA' A
#
# COMPACT_ATOMS: atom_id res chain seq x y z
N MET A 1 11.51 7.09 9.08
CA MET A 1 10.16 7.35 8.53
C MET A 1 10.08 6.90 7.07
N ALA A 2 9.03 6.17 6.70
CA ALA A 2 8.69 5.77 5.33
C ALA A 2 7.35 6.40 4.89
N VAL A 3 7.23 6.74 3.60
CA VAL A 3 5.99 7.29 3.03
C VAL A 3 5.50 6.41 1.90
N VAL A 4 4.25 5.95 2.00
CA VAL A 4 3.58 5.12 0.99
C VAL A 4 2.59 5.98 0.21
N LEU A 5 2.92 6.26 -1.05
CA LEU A 5 2.06 7.02 -1.95
C LEU A 5 0.97 6.10 -2.56
N ALA A 6 -0.19 6.08 -1.91
CA ALA A 6 -1.32 5.22 -2.23
C ALA A 6 -2.54 6.00 -2.77
N GLY A 7 -2.34 7.20 -3.32
CA GLY A 7 -3.42 8.02 -3.91
C GLY A 7 -3.82 7.66 -5.35
N GLY A 8 -3.19 6.65 -5.96
CA GLY A 8 -3.53 6.24 -7.32
C GLY A 8 -4.88 5.51 -7.39
N THR A 9 -5.69 5.82 -8.40
CA THR A 9 -6.99 5.15 -8.64
C THR A 9 -6.86 3.80 -9.35
N GLY A 10 -5.68 3.47 -9.88
CA GLY A 10 -5.43 2.14 -10.46
C GLY A 10 -6.10 1.89 -11.82
N THR A 11 -6.44 2.93 -12.58
CA THR A 11 -7.18 2.82 -13.87
C THR A 11 -6.61 1.82 -14.87
N ARG A 12 -5.28 1.66 -14.92
CA ARG A 12 -4.59 0.68 -15.78
C ARG A 12 -4.80 -0.79 -15.38
N VAL A 13 -5.20 -1.02 -14.13
CA VAL A 13 -5.49 -2.37 -13.59
C VAL A 13 -6.91 -2.81 -13.98
N GLY A 14 -7.75 -1.91 -14.50
CA GLY A 14 -9.07 -2.24 -15.05
C GLY A 14 -10.12 -2.63 -14.00
N LEU A 15 -9.85 -2.40 -12.72
CA LEU A 15 -10.76 -2.70 -11.62
C LEU A 15 -11.42 -1.42 -11.09
N SER A 16 -12.63 -1.56 -10.56
CA SER A 16 -13.44 -0.45 -10.02
C SER A 16 -12.98 0.04 -8.64
N ILE A 17 -12.02 -0.66 -8.03
CA ILE A 17 -11.46 -0.31 -6.72
C ILE A 17 -10.02 0.21 -6.88
N PRO A 18 -9.59 1.18 -6.05
CA PRO A 18 -8.21 1.64 -6.06
C PRO A 18 -7.24 0.48 -5.84
N LYS A 19 -6.15 0.44 -6.64
CA LYS A 19 -5.30 -0.76 -6.74
C LYS A 19 -4.75 -1.25 -5.40
N GLN A 20 -4.44 -0.33 -4.49
CA GLN A 20 -3.88 -0.58 -3.16
C GLN A 20 -4.80 -1.44 -2.28
N LEU A 21 -6.11 -1.45 -2.57
CA LEU A 21 -7.12 -2.22 -1.82
C LEU A 21 -7.42 -3.59 -2.45
N ILE A 22 -6.90 -3.87 -3.65
CA ILE A 22 -7.04 -5.19 -4.29
C ILE A 22 -6.40 -6.24 -3.39
N LYS A 23 -7.08 -7.36 -3.18
CA LYS A 23 -6.53 -8.49 -2.42
C LYS A 23 -5.66 -9.37 -3.31
N ILE A 24 -4.46 -9.67 -2.83
CA ILE A 24 -3.55 -10.68 -3.36
C ILE A 24 -3.18 -11.61 -2.21
N ALA A 25 -3.28 -12.93 -2.43
CA ALA A 25 -3.06 -13.94 -1.40
C ALA A 25 -3.86 -13.65 -0.10
N GLY A 26 -5.12 -13.23 -0.25
CA GLY A 26 -6.03 -12.95 0.86
C GLY A 26 -5.87 -11.58 1.54
N LYS A 27 -4.80 -10.83 1.25
CA LYS A 27 -4.49 -9.53 1.89
C LYS A 27 -4.46 -8.38 0.88
N PRO A 28 -4.91 -7.17 1.23
CA PRO A 28 -4.75 -5.99 0.37
C PRO A 28 -3.29 -5.74 -0.02
N ILE A 29 -3.03 -5.27 -1.24
CA ILE A 29 -1.67 -4.92 -1.71
C ILE A 29 -0.96 -3.97 -0.73
N ILE A 30 -1.68 -3.01 -0.15
CA ILE A 30 -1.11 -2.07 0.80
C ILE A 30 -0.64 -2.74 2.11
N GLU A 31 -1.32 -3.80 2.55
CA GLU A 31 -0.93 -4.55 3.75
C GLU A 31 0.43 -5.23 3.54
N HIS A 32 0.66 -5.83 2.37
CA HIS A 32 1.96 -6.41 2.03
C HIS A 32 3.09 -5.37 2.05
N THR A 33 2.80 -4.15 1.58
CA THR A 33 3.76 -3.04 1.57
C THR A 33 4.10 -2.57 2.98
N ILE A 34 3.09 -2.38 3.82
CA ILE A 34 3.25 -1.96 5.22
C ILE A 34 4.03 -3.03 5.99
N ALA A 35 3.68 -4.30 5.84
CA ALA A 35 4.37 -5.40 6.52
C ALA A 35 5.86 -5.47 6.18
N ALA A 36 6.24 -5.23 4.92
CA ALA A 36 7.63 -5.17 4.52
C ALA A 36 8.37 -3.98 5.15
N MET A 37 7.73 -2.80 5.18
CA MET A 37 8.32 -1.59 5.79
C MET A 37 8.49 -1.75 7.31
N GLN A 38 7.53 -2.37 7.99
CA GLN A 38 7.58 -2.64 9.44
C GLN A 38 8.72 -3.56 9.87
N GLN A 39 9.24 -4.40 8.98
CA GLN A 39 10.37 -5.28 9.27
C GLN A 39 11.72 -4.57 9.18
N SER A 40 11.75 -3.34 8.64
CA SER A 40 12.99 -2.58 8.51
C SER A 40 13.33 -1.88 9.83
N PRO A 41 14.52 -2.12 10.41
CA PRO A 41 14.96 -1.41 11.61
C PRO A 41 15.26 0.07 11.37
N LEU A 42 15.22 0.53 10.11
CA LEU A 42 15.45 1.92 9.71
C LEU A 42 14.12 2.72 9.59
N VAL A 43 12.98 2.07 9.83
CA VAL A 43 11.66 2.68 9.66
C VAL A 43 10.96 2.77 11.01
N ASP A 44 11.03 3.95 11.61
CA ASP A 44 10.37 4.22 12.90
C ASP A 44 8.87 4.50 12.76
N GLU A 45 8.45 4.97 11.60
CA GLU A 45 7.08 5.40 11.32
C GLU A 45 6.74 5.20 9.84
N ILE A 46 5.48 4.87 9.55
CA ILE A 46 4.96 4.70 8.20
C ILE A 46 3.76 5.64 8.00
N LEU A 47 3.88 6.58 7.07
CA LEU A 47 2.79 7.45 6.64
C LEU A 47 2.20 6.96 5.32
N VAL A 48 0.91 6.68 5.29
CA VAL A 48 0.18 6.33 4.08
C VAL A 48 -0.57 7.56 3.57
N LEU A 49 -0.24 8.00 2.35
CA LEU A 49 -0.94 9.09 1.69
C LEU A 49 -1.97 8.52 0.72
N MET A 50 -3.25 8.84 0.95
CA MET A 50 -4.37 8.48 0.09
C MET A 50 -5.10 9.75 -0.38
N ALA A 51 -5.72 9.66 -1.55
CA ALA A 51 -6.49 10.73 -2.19
C ALA A 51 -7.93 10.24 -2.44
#